data_AF-A0A3D5E4L3-F1
#
_entry.id   AF-A0A3D5E4L3-F1
#
_cell.length_a   1.000
_cell.length_b   1.000
_cell.length_c   1.000
_cell.angle_alpha   90.00
_cell.angle_beta   90.00
_cell.angle_gamma   90.00
#
_symmetry.space_group_name_H-M   'P 1'
#
loop_
_entity.id
_entity.type
_entity.pdbx_description
1 polymer ?
#
loop_
_entity_poly.entity_id
_entity_poly.type
_entity_poly.pdbx_seq_one_letter_code
_entity_poly.pdbx_strand_id
1 'polypeptide(L)'
;AMGTALTEKQLRLVKRYAPRVVLALDPDVAGDRATLRSLSVARQNLDRESNPVFDPRGLLRDEGHLELDIRVVTLPNEMDPDELIELDSDSWSELVDGAQPIVDYVIDVFTTGRNLSDSKVKAEIIDDVVPIISDVSHPTER
;
A
#
# COMPACT_ATOMS: atom_id res chain seq x y z
N ALA A 1 -12.38 3.88 -9.21
CA ALA A 1 -11.55 5.08 -9.48
C ALA A 1 -11.61 5.40 -10.98
N MET A 2 -11.50 6.67 -11.41
CA MET A 2 -11.54 7.04 -12.85
C MET A 2 -10.22 6.74 -13.59
N GLY A 3 -9.63 5.54 -13.40
CA GLY A 3 -8.39 5.14 -14.08
C GLY A 3 -7.13 5.96 -13.74
N THR A 4 -7.17 6.78 -12.68
CA THR A 4 -6.02 7.54 -12.18
C THR A 4 -5.41 6.87 -10.97
N ALA A 5 -4.09 6.97 -10.80
CA ALA A 5 -3.39 6.49 -9.61
C ALA A 5 -4.05 7.02 -8.32
N LEU A 6 -4.15 6.16 -7.30
CA LEU A 6 -4.72 6.49 -6.01
C LEU A 6 -3.96 7.68 -5.40
N THR A 7 -4.69 8.75 -5.09
CA THR A 7 -4.09 10.00 -4.61
C THR A 7 -4.09 10.07 -3.09
N GLU A 8 -3.16 10.87 -2.59
CA GLU A 8 -3.05 11.23 -1.19
C GLU A 8 -4.36 11.70 -0.56
N LYS A 9 -5.05 12.64 -1.22
CA LYS A 9 -6.30 13.21 -0.72
C LYS A 9 -7.37 12.15 -0.57
N GLN A 10 -7.41 11.16 -1.47
CA GLN A 10 -8.33 10.04 -1.38
C GLN A 10 -8.02 9.16 -0.17
N LEU A 11 -6.74 8.87 0.10
CA LEU A 11 -6.33 8.12 1.29
C LEU A 11 -6.70 8.82 2.60
N ARG A 12 -6.52 10.16 2.70
CA ARG A 12 -6.96 10.93 3.89
C ARG A 12 -8.46 10.82 4.11
N LEU A 13 -9.23 10.89 3.04
CA LEU A 13 -10.69 10.81 3.13
C LEU A 13 -11.09 9.43 3.66
N VAL A 14 -10.49 8.35 3.14
CA VAL A 14 -10.82 6.99 3.55
C VAL A 14 -10.41 6.71 5.00
N LYS A 15 -9.24 7.19 5.46
CA LYS A 15 -8.80 7.03 6.87
C LYS A 15 -9.83 7.50 7.89
N ARG A 16 -10.61 8.53 7.57
CA ARG A 16 -11.66 9.05 8.48
C ARG A 16 -12.78 8.05 8.75
N TYR A 17 -12.97 7.08 7.85
CA TYR A 17 -14.06 6.11 7.92
C TYR A 17 -13.58 4.70 8.28
N ALA A 18 -12.36 4.34 7.91
CA ALA A 18 -11.82 3.01 8.20
C ALA A 18 -10.32 3.06 8.54
N PRO A 19 -9.88 2.36 9.60
CA PRO A 19 -8.46 2.21 9.92
C PRO A 19 -7.74 1.21 9.00
N ARG A 20 -8.49 0.39 8.26
CA ARG A 20 -8.00 -0.60 7.28
C ARG A 20 -8.60 -0.34 5.91
N VAL A 21 -7.78 -0.44 4.87
CA VAL A 21 -8.16 -0.33 3.47
C VAL A 21 -7.60 -1.51 2.71
N VAL A 22 -8.47 -2.24 2.01
CA VAL A 22 -8.07 -3.31 1.10
C VAL A 22 -8.21 -2.81 -0.34
N LEU A 23 -7.11 -2.87 -1.09
CA LEU A 23 -7.05 -2.51 -2.50
C LEU A 23 -7.17 -3.79 -3.33
N ALA A 24 -8.23 -3.91 -4.13
CA ALA A 24 -8.31 -4.93 -5.16
C ALA A 24 -7.56 -4.43 -6.41
N LEU A 25 -6.46 -5.09 -6.75
CA LEU A 25 -5.61 -4.76 -7.90
C LEU A 25 -5.67 -5.89 -8.93
N ASP A 26 -5.62 -5.49 -10.20
CA ASP A 26 -5.49 -6.43 -11.32
C ASP A 26 -4.07 -7.04 -11.33
N PRO A 27 -3.90 -8.27 -11.81
CA PRO A 27 -2.60 -8.98 -11.79
C PRO A 27 -1.52 -8.43 -12.75
N ASP A 28 -1.64 -7.21 -13.27
CA ASP A 28 -0.69 -6.67 -14.27
C ASP A 28 0.59 -6.11 -13.63
N VAL A 29 1.56 -7.01 -13.43
CA VAL A 29 2.91 -6.79 -12.88
C VAL A 29 3.65 -5.60 -13.53
N ALA A 30 3.34 -5.25 -14.78
CA ALA A 30 4.02 -4.16 -15.49
C ALA A 30 3.49 -2.76 -15.12
N GLY A 31 2.18 -2.64 -14.80
CA GLY A 31 1.55 -1.39 -14.34
C GLY A 31 1.80 -1.09 -12.86
N ASP A 32 2.11 -2.13 -12.08
CA ASP A 32 2.24 -2.05 -10.63
C ASP A 32 3.43 -1.22 -10.16
N ARG A 33 4.60 -1.32 -10.79
CA ARG A 33 5.80 -0.64 -10.27
C ARG A 33 5.66 0.89 -10.24
N ALA A 34 5.06 1.48 -11.27
CA ALA A 34 4.82 2.93 -11.34
C ALA A 34 3.67 3.36 -10.40
N THR A 35 2.66 2.51 -10.28
CA THR A 35 1.49 2.72 -9.41
C THR A 35 1.88 2.65 -7.93
N LEU A 36 2.65 1.63 -7.54
CA LEU A 36 3.16 1.44 -6.18
C LEU A 36 4.09 2.58 -5.76
N ARG A 37 4.93 3.08 -6.68
CA ARG A 37 5.75 4.27 -6.43
C ARG A 37 4.88 5.53 -6.22
N SER A 38 3.80 5.66 -6.98
CA SER A 38 2.87 6.79 -6.83
C SER A 38 2.11 6.70 -5.51
N LEU A 39 1.75 5.49 -5.07
CA LEU A 39 1.09 5.22 -3.79
C LEU A 39 2.01 5.49 -2.59
N SER A 40 3.29 5.15 -2.68
CA SER A 40 4.27 5.46 -1.63
C SER A 40 4.52 6.97 -1.51
N VAL A 41 4.67 7.68 -2.63
CA VAL A 41 4.82 9.14 -2.65
C VAL A 41 3.57 9.87 -2.16
N ALA A 42 2.38 9.37 -2.51
CA ALA A 42 1.13 9.88 -1.96
C ALA A 42 1.11 9.76 -0.43
N ARG A 43 1.58 8.63 0.13
CA ARG A 43 1.67 8.44 1.58
C ARG A 43 2.73 9.34 2.23
N GLN A 44 3.88 9.57 1.58
CA GLN A 44 4.93 10.47 2.08
C GLN A 44 4.42 11.88 2.41
N ASN A 45 3.52 12.42 1.61
CA ASN A 45 2.97 13.75 1.84
C ASN A 45 1.93 13.74 3.00
N LEU A 46 1.32 12.58 3.29
CA LEU A 46 0.39 12.40 4.41
C LEU A 46 1.09 12.54 5.74
N ASP A 47 2.26 11.92 5.85
CA ASP A 47 3.06 11.96 7.07
C ASP A 47 3.73 13.32 7.31
N ARG A 48 3.74 14.22 6.30
CA ARG A 48 4.34 15.56 6.38
C ARG A 48 3.33 16.70 6.61
N GLU A 49 2.03 16.49 6.39
CA GLU A 49 1.01 17.48 6.73
C GLU A 49 0.64 17.38 8.23
N SER A 50 1.62 17.68 9.08
CA SER A 50 1.40 18.03 10.48
C SER A 50 0.59 19.33 10.50
N ASN A 51 -0.65 19.29 10.95
CA ASN A 51 -1.37 20.51 11.31
C ASN A 51 -0.90 20.86 12.73
N PRO A 52 -0.06 21.90 12.96
CA PRO A 52 0.46 22.17 14.29
C PRO A 52 -0.71 22.58 15.20
N VAL A 53 -1.05 21.73 16.17
CA VAL A 53 -2.02 22.08 17.20
C VAL A 53 -1.26 22.66 18.39
N PHE A 54 -1.53 23.92 18.71
CA PHE A 54 -0.93 24.60 19.85
C PHE A 54 -1.53 24.11 21.17
N ASP A 55 -0.73 23.45 22.00
CA ASP A 55 -0.99 23.27 23.44
C ASP A 55 -0.70 24.63 24.16
N PRO A 56 -1.52 25.04 25.15
CA PRO A 56 -1.23 26.18 26.05
C PRO A 56 0.18 26.24 26.67
N ARG A 57 0.97 25.15 26.61
CA ARG A 57 2.35 25.02 27.10
C ARG A 57 3.42 25.19 26.02
N GLY A 58 3.05 25.43 24.76
CA GLY A 58 3.99 25.73 23.67
C GLY A 58 4.81 24.53 23.18
N LEU A 59 4.40 23.30 23.48
CA LEU A 59 5.02 22.09 22.95
C LEU A 59 4.49 21.81 21.55
N LEU A 60 5.38 21.76 20.57
CA LEU A 60 5.10 21.23 19.23
C LEU A 60 4.86 19.72 19.37
N ARG A 61 3.61 19.29 19.33
CA ARG A 61 3.29 17.87 19.18
C ARG A 61 3.08 17.60 17.69
N ASP A 62 3.99 16.82 17.12
CA ASP A 62 3.87 16.29 15.76
C ASP A 62 2.90 15.11 15.80
N GLU A 63 1.65 15.33 15.36
CA GLU A 63 0.60 14.30 15.29
C GLU A 63 0.31 13.89 13.85
N GLY A 64 1.31 13.99 12.95
CA GLY A 64 1.16 13.78 11.51
C GLY A 64 1.08 12.33 11.03
N HIS A 65 1.00 11.32 11.90
CA HIS A 65 1.15 9.93 11.46
C HIS A 65 -0.11 9.35 10.79
N LEU A 66 0.02 8.90 9.54
CA LEU A 66 -1.02 8.13 8.88
C LEU A 66 -0.98 6.66 9.31
N GLU A 67 -1.55 6.35 10.48
CA GLU A 67 -1.88 4.97 10.85
C GLU A 67 -3.04 4.45 9.97
N LEU A 68 -2.72 3.90 8.80
CA LEU A 68 -3.67 3.24 7.89
C LEU A 68 -3.13 1.87 7.51
N ASP A 69 -3.84 0.81 7.88
CA ASP A 69 -3.54 -0.58 7.48
C ASP A 69 -3.95 -0.77 6.02
N ILE A 70 -2.99 -0.62 5.10
CA ILE A 70 -3.21 -0.82 3.65
C ILE A 70 -2.83 -2.24 3.27
N ARG A 71 -3.78 -2.95 2.69
CA ARG A 71 -3.63 -4.31 2.18
C ARG A 71 -4.01 -4.40 0.72
N VAL A 72 -3.53 -5.43 0.06
CA VAL A 72 -3.76 -5.69 -1.36
C VAL A 72 -4.37 -7.08 -1.51
N VAL A 73 -5.33 -7.19 -2.41
CA VAL A 73 -5.82 -8.46 -2.92
C VAL A 73 -5.64 -8.46 -4.43
N THR A 74 -5.08 -9.55 -4.96
CA THR A 74 -4.94 -9.76 -6.40
C THR A 74 -6.07 -10.68 -6.84
N LEU A 75 -6.82 -10.25 -7.84
CA LEU A 75 -7.98 -11.02 -8.31
C LEU A 75 -7.53 -12.22 -9.17
N PRO A 76 -8.13 -13.40 -8.99
CA PRO A 76 -7.81 -14.57 -9.80
C PRO A 76 -8.36 -14.43 -11.22
N ASN A 77 -7.69 -15.07 -12.20
CA ASN A 77 -8.17 -15.23 -13.57
C ASN A 77 -8.52 -13.93 -14.33
N GLU A 78 -7.89 -12.80 -13.99
CA GLU A 78 -8.18 -11.49 -14.60
C GLU A 78 -9.65 -11.05 -14.44
N MET A 79 -10.37 -11.64 -13.47
CA MET A 79 -11.75 -11.29 -13.17
C MET A 79 -11.81 -9.97 -12.40
N ASP A 80 -12.91 -9.25 -12.55
CA ASP A 80 -13.20 -8.09 -11.71
C ASP A 80 -13.96 -8.50 -10.41
N PRO A 81 -14.07 -7.61 -9.40
CA PRO A 81 -14.80 -7.91 -8.17
C PRO A 81 -16.26 -8.30 -8.41
N ASP A 82 -16.91 -7.71 -9.40
CA ASP A 82 -18.33 -7.94 -9.66
C ASP A 82 -18.53 -9.36 -10.23
N GLU A 83 -17.71 -9.77 -11.20
CA GLU A 83 -17.68 -11.12 -11.76
C GLU A 83 -17.36 -12.18 -10.71
N LEU A 84 -16.42 -11.89 -9.80
CA LEU A 84 -16.05 -12.81 -8.72
C LEU A 84 -17.20 -12.99 -7.72
N ILE A 85 -17.87 -11.88 -7.35
CA ILE A 85 -19.03 -11.91 -6.44
C ILE A 85 -20.23 -12.60 -7.09
N GLU A 86 -20.42 -12.43 -8.40
CA GLU A 86 -21.46 -13.14 -9.16
C GLU A 86 -21.24 -14.65 -9.19
N LEU A 87 -19.98 -15.10 -9.27
CA LEU A 87 -19.64 -16.52 -9.27
C LEU A 87 -19.79 -17.14 -7.88
N ASP A 88 -19.22 -16.50 -6.86
CA ASP A 88 -19.29 -16.93 -5.47
C ASP A 88 -19.12 -15.75 -4.50
N SER A 89 -20.20 -15.42 -3.79
CA SER A 89 -20.21 -14.31 -2.83
C SER A 89 -19.32 -14.57 -1.61
N ASP A 90 -19.11 -15.83 -1.23
CA ASP A 90 -18.30 -16.18 -0.07
C ASP A 90 -16.80 -16.05 -0.40
N SER A 91 -16.41 -16.41 -1.63
CA SER A 91 -15.05 -16.23 -2.16
C SER A 91 -14.52 -14.81 -2.03
N TRP A 92 -15.38 -13.78 -2.21
CA TRP A 92 -14.96 -12.38 -2.03
C TRP A 92 -14.54 -12.09 -0.59
N SER A 93 -15.32 -12.55 0.38
CA SER A 93 -15.02 -12.31 1.79
C SER A 93 -13.73 -13.00 2.21
N GLU A 94 -13.53 -14.26 1.77
CA GLU A 94 -12.29 -15.00 2.01
C GLU A 94 -11.06 -14.30 1.40
N LEU A 95 -11.20 -13.77 0.19
CA LEU A 95 -10.14 -13.02 -0.49
C LEU A 95 -9.77 -11.72 0.24
N VAL A 96 -10.77 -10.98 0.73
CA VAL A 96 -10.56 -9.76 1.51
C VAL A 96 -9.92 -10.06 2.86
N ASP A 97 -10.33 -11.15 3.53
CA ASP A 97 -9.74 -11.57 4.81
C ASP A 97 -8.29 -12.06 4.65
N GLY A 98 -7.98 -12.69 3.51
CA GLY A 98 -6.65 -13.12 3.10
C GLY A 98 -5.77 -12.01 2.51
N ALA A 99 -6.24 -10.75 2.46
CA ALA A 99 -5.51 -9.66 1.83
C ALA A 99 -4.13 -9.45 2.45
N GLN A 100 -3.11 -9.42 1.60
CA GLN A 100 -1.70 -9.31 2.00
C GLN A 100 -1.33 -7.86 2.35
N PRO A 101 -0.43 -7.63 3.31
CA PRO A 101 0.12 -6.30 3.56
C PRO A 101 0.74 -5.71 2.29
N ILE A 102 0.58 -4.39 2.09
CA ILE A 102 1.15 -3.71 0.92
C ILE A 102 2.67 -3.86 0.80
N VAL A 103 3.37 -3.99 1.94
CA VAL A 103 4.83 -4.18 1.96
C VAL A 103 5.20 -5.50 1.30
N ASP A 104 4.50 -6.57 1.67
CA ASP A 104 4.73 -7.91 1.13
C ASP A 104 4.42 -7.93 -0.36
N TYR A 105 3.31 -7.30 -0.76
CA TYR A 105 2.96 -7.14 -2.17
C TYR A 105 4.04 -6.43 -2.98
N VAL A 106 4.60 -5.33 -2.46
CA VAL A 106 5.70 -4.60 -3.12
C VAL A 106 6.92 -5.52 -3.25
N ILE A 107 7.29 -6.26 -2.21
CA ILE A 107 8.43 -7.20 -2.28
C ILE A 107 8.18 -8.24 -3.37
N ASP A 108 6.98 -8.84 -3.42
CA ASP A 108 6.62 -9.86 -4.39
C ASP A 108 6.67 -9.31 -5.83
N VAL A 109 6.14 -8.12 -6.09
CA VAL A 109 6.17 -7.48 -7.41
C VAL A 109 7.61 -7.20 -7.90
N PHE A 110 8.52 -6.82 -6.99
CA PHE A 110 9.90 -6.52 -7.35
C PHE A 110 10.80 -7.76 -7.45
N THR A 111 10.41 -8.86 -6.80
CA THR A 111 11.15 -10.13 -6.81
C THR A 111 10.66 -11.14 -7.85
N THR A 112 9.40 -11.05 -8.28
CA THR A 112 8.80 -11.95 -9.28
C THR A 112 9.60 -11.98 -10.58
N GLY A 113 9.94 -13.18 -11.05
CA GLY A 113 10.70 -13.40 -12.28
C GLY A 113 12.19 -13.03 -12.22
N ARG A 114 12.73 -12.66 -11.05
CA ARG A 114 14.13 -12.29 -10.86
C ARG A 114 14.91 -13.43 -10.20
N ASN A 115 16.19 -13.57 -10.53
CA ASN A 115 17.06 -14.53 -9.87
C ASN A 115 17.59 -13.98 -8.53
N LEU A 116 16.94 -14.34 -7.43
CA LEU A 116 17.34 -13.93 -6.08
C LEU A 116 18.62 -14.62 -5.57
N SER A 117 19.20 -15.58 -6.31
CA SER A 117 20.51 -16.13 -5.94
C SER A 117 21.66 -15.21 -6.37
N ASP A 118 21.42 -14.26 -7.26
CA ASP A 118 22.42 -13.29 -7.73
C ASP A 118 22.48 -12.08 -6.78
N SER A 119 23.65 -11.86 -6.19
CA SER A 119 23.90 -10.73 -5.27
C SER A 119 23.69 -9.36 -5.93
N LYS A 120 23.96 -9.22 -7.23
CA LYS A 120 23.76 -7.98 -7.97
C LYS A 120 22.26 -7.70 -8.15
N VAL A 121 21.49 -8.72 -8.54
CA VAL A 121 20.03 -8.61 -8.69
C VAL A 121 19.37 -8.28 -7.35
N LYS A 122 19.83 -8.88 -6.25
CA LYS A 122 19.39 -8.53 -4.90
C LYS A 122 19.67 -7.06 -4.56
N ALA A 123 20.87 -6.56 -4.84
CA ALA A 123 21.21 -5.16 -4.57
C ALA A 123 20.32 -4.20 -5.36
N GLU A 124 20.08 -4.47 -6.65
CA GLU A 124 19.16 -3.68 -7.49
C GLU A 124 17.73 -3.66 -6.94
N ILE A 125 17.20 -4.82 -6.51
CA ILE A 125 15.87 -4.91 -5.90
C ILE A 125 15.82 -4.11 -4.60
N ILE A 126 16.85 -4.21 -3.75
CA ILE A 126 16.93 -3.46 -2.50
C ILE A 126 16.94 -1.96 -2.78
N ASP A 127 17.73 -1.48 -3.74
CA ASP A 127 17.80 -0.06 -4.10
C ASP A 127 16.45 0.48 -4.61
N ASP A 128 15.65 -0.36 -5.29
CA ASP A 128 14.32 -0.01 -5.77
C ASP A 128 13.24 -0.06 -4.65
N VAL A 129 13.32 -1.06 -3.78
CA VAL A 129 12.29 -1.38 -2.77
C VAL A 129 12.49 -0.61 -1.47
N VAL A 130 13.74 -0.41 -1.02
CA VAL A 130 14.04 0.29 0.23
C VAL A 130 13.40 1.67 0.27
N PRO A 131 13.49 2.55 -0.76
CA PRO A 131 12.81 3.84 -0.73
C PRO A 131 11.28 3.74 -0.61
N ILE A 132 10.69 2.60 -0.98
CA ILE A 132 9.25 2.37 -0.87
C ILE A 132 8.90 1.87 0.53
N ILE A 133 9.72 1.00 1.13
CA ILE A 133 9.49 0.34 2.43
C ILE A 133 10.03 1.11 3.63
N SER A 134 11.18 1.79 3.52
CA SER A 134 11.71 2.66 4.58
C SER A 134 10.73 3.77 4.94
N ASP A 135 9.83 4.08 4.00
CA ASP A 135 8.76 5.03 4.15
C ASP A 135 7.51 4.40 4.82
N VAL A 136 7.43 3.06 4.93
CA VAL A 136 6.33 2.30 5.57
C VAL A 136 6.64 1.94 7.01
N SER A 137 7.91 1.67 7.31
CA SER A 137 8.32 1.11 8.60
C SER A 137 8.83 2.22 9.51
N HIS A 138 8.36 2.27 10.77
CA HIS A 138 9.14 2.29 12.04
C HIS A 138 8.16 2.29 13.24
N PRO A 139 8.50 1.78 14.44
CA PRO A 139 9.00 0.47 14.85
C PRO A 139 8.08 -0.14 15.95
N THR A 140 7.26 -1.15 15.64
CA THR A 140 6.51 -1.86 16.70
C THR A 140 6.57 -3.38 16.63
N GLU A 141 7.40 -3.96 15.78
CA GLU A 141 7.84 -5.34 16.02
C GLU A 141 8.92 -5.34 17.11
N ARG A 142 8.46 -5.51 18.35
CA ARG A 142 9.18 -6.23 19.40
C ARG A 142 8.29 -7.32 19.95
#